data_AF-A0A9X2M835-F1
#
_entry.id   AF-A0A9X2M835-F1
#
_cell.length_a   1.000
_cell.length_b   1.000
_cell.length_c   1.000
_cell.angle_alpha   90.00
_cell.angle_beta   90.00
_cell.angle_gamma   90.00
#
_symmetry.space_group_name_H-M   'P 1'
#
loop_
_entity.id
_entity.type
_entity.pdbx_description
1 polymer ?
#
loop_
_entity_poly.entity_id
_entity_poly.type
_entity_poly.pdbx_seq_one_letter_code
_entity_poly.pdbx_strand_id
1 'polypeptide(L)'
;MKRWIDANKIAEVTEIPEDLYKYDDLMKEVPNHNKTYGARRIFQRKEYSIYKVKQGYIVHNTNKEFRIGHTHVRSFKKAKSIVDLCVRKKLPNTPRKWEIESLMRITNNQTYRNKLMNLL
;
A
#
# COMPACT_ATOMS: atom_id res chain seq x y z
N MET A 1 13.44 -20.81 -25.44
CA MET A 1 14.42 -20.00 -24.69
C MET A 1 14.30 -18.56 -25.18
N LYS A 2 13.81 -17.61 -24.36
CA LYS A 2 13.66 -16.21 -24.79
C LYS A 2 15.04 -15.55 -24.83
N ARG A 3 15.53 -15.22 -26.03
CA ARG A 3 16.75 -14.41 -26.23
C ARG A 3 16.41 -12.96 -25.90
N TRP A 4 17.07 -12.41 -24.89
CA TRP A 4 17.06 -10.97 -24.66
C TRP A 4 17.97 -10.32 -25.69
N ILE A 5 17.44 -9.34 -26.42
CA ILE A 5 18.21 -8.50 -27.34
C ILE A 5 18.58 -7.24 -26.57
N ASP A 6 19.85 -6.86 -26.64
CA ASP A 6 20.39 -5.65 -26.01
C ASP A 6 19.73 -4.40 -26.61
N ALA A 7 19.28 -3.47 -25.77
CA ALA A 7 18.56 -2.27 -26.21
C ALA A 7 19.41 -1.38 -27.13
N ASN A 8 20.74 -1.36 -26.93
CA ASN A 8 21.65 -0.59 -27.77
C ASN A 8 21.86 -1.25 -29.15
N LYS A 9 21.47 -2.51 -29.34
CA LYS A 9 21.43 -3.15 -30.67
C LYS A 9 20.16 -2.82 -31.47
N ILE A 10 19.16 -2.21 -30.84
CA ILE A 10 17.89 -1.80 -31.47
C ILE A 10 17.91 -0.31 -31.84
N ALA A 11 18.76 0.48 -31.18
CA ALA A 11 18.77 1.93 -31.30
C ALA A 11 19.98 2.43 -32.09
N GLU A 12 19.93 2.26 -33.41
CA GLU A 12 20.35 3.34 -34.32
C GLU A 12 19.09 3.90 -34.98
N VAL A 13 18.17 4.45 -34.17
CA VAL A 13 17.10 5.29 -34.71
C VAL A 13 17.71 6.67 -34.85
N THR A 14 18.47 6.89 -35.92
CA THR A 14 19.15 8.16 -36.17
C THR A 14 18.21 9.23 -36.68
N GLU A 15 17.01 8.88 -37.18
CA GLU A 15 16.03 9.85 -37.64
C GLU A 15 14.62 9.38 -37.26
N ILE A 16 14.01 10.08 -36.29
CA ILE A 16 12.58 9.95 -36.02
C ILE A 16 11.87 10.57 -37.23
N PRO A 17 10.89 9.89 -37.87
CA PRO A 17 10.10 10.49 -38.94
C PRO A 17 9.52 11.85 -38.53
N GLU A 18 9.64 12.85 -39.40
CA GLU A 18 9.34 14.25 -39.11
C GLU A 18 7.89 14.46 -38.61
N ASP A 19 6.97 13.62 -39.10
CA ASP A 19 5.55 13.62 -38.73
C ASP A 19 5.28 13.15 -37.30
N LEU A 20 6.26 12.53 -36.62
CA LEU A 20 6.19 12.10 -35.23
C LEU A 20 6.73 13.16 -34.25
N TYR A 21 7.47 14.18 -34.71
CA TYR A 21 7.91 15.29 -33.85
C TYR A 21 6.76 16.07 -33.23
N LYS A 22 5.56 16.04 -33.84
CA LYS A 22 4.34 16.60 -33.24
C LYS A 22 3.98 16.00 -31.87
N TYR A 23 4.53 14.82 -31.55
CA TYR A 23 4.36 14.16 -30.26
C TYR A 23 5.58 14.32 -29.33
N ASP A 24 6.67 14.94 -29.80
CA ASP A 24 7.88 15.15 -29.01
C ASP A 24 7.60 16.10 -27.83
N ASP A 25 6.82 17.16 -28.09
CA ASP A 25 6.32 18.05 -27.03
C ASP A 25 5.44 17.28 -26.04
N LEU A 26 4.57 16.38 -26.51
CA LEU A 26 3.72 15.52 -25.66
C LEU A 26 4.54 14.52 -24.82
N MET A 27 5.67 14.02 -25.33
CA MET A 27 6.56 13.12 -24.59
C MET A 27 7.47 13.85 -23.61
N LYS A 28 7.82 15.12 -23.90
CA LYS A 28 8.59 16.02 -23.04
C LYS A 28 7.74 16.69 -21.97
N GLU A 29 6.43 16.80 -22.18
CA GLU A 29 5.48 17.27 -21.17
C GLU A 29 5.62 16.39 -19.92
N VAL A 30 6.04 17.00 -18.81
CA VAL A 30 5.97 16.35 -17.51
C VAL A 30 4.50 16.01 -17.29
N PRO A 31 4.14 14.72 -17.26
CA PRO A 31 2.74 14.37 -17.35
C PRO A 31 1.98 14.98 -16.17
N ASN A 32 0.92 15.74 -16.49
CA ASN A 32 0.06 16.44 -15.53
C ASN A 32 -0.85 15.46 -14.75
N HIS A 33 -0.32 14.31 -14.38
CA HIS A 33 -0.93 13.51 -13.34
C HIS A 33 -0.54 14.12 -12.00
N ASN A 34 -1.49 14.80 -11.38
CA ASN A 34 -1.39 15.07 -9.96
C ASN A 34 -1.27 13.73 -9.20
N LYS A 35 -0.05 13.33 -8.83
CA LYS A 35 0.23 12.15 -7.99
C LYS A 35 -0.36 12.28 -6.57
N THR A 36 -0.99 13.40 -6.24
CA THR A 36 -1.79 13.55 -5.03
C THR A 36 -3.10 12.71 -5.06
N TYR A 37 -3.29 11.88 -6.09
CA TYR A 37 -4.11 10.65 -6.06
C TYR A 37 -3.52 9.53 -5.17
N GLY A 38 -2.49 9.82 -4.38
CA GLY A 38 -2.00 8.95 -3.31
C GLY A 38 -2.96 8.88 -2.12
N ALA A 39 -2.92 7.76 -1.39
CA ALA A 39 -3.72 7.57 -0.19
C ALA A 39 -3.42 8.66 0.85
N ARG A 40 -4.35 9.58 1.11
CA ARG A 40 -4.16 10.68 2.08
C ARG A 40 -4.11 10.11 3.49
N ARG A 41 -3.02 10.31 4.24
CA ARG A 41 -2.97 9.97 5.67
C ARG A 41 -3.95 10.86 6.43
N ILE A 42 -4.86 10.25 7.17
CA ILE A 42 -5.93 10.95 7.92
C ILE A 42 -5.86 10.71 9.43
N PHE A 43 -5.03 9.74 9.86
CA PHE A 43 -4.83 9.43 11.27
C PHE A 43 -3.46 8.79 11.46
N GLN A 44 -2.85 9.06 12.61
CA GLN A 44 -1.62 8.43 13.04
C GLN A 44 -1.64 8.25 14.55
N ARG A 45 -1.19 7.09 15.04
CA ARG A 45 -1.01 6.80 16.45
C ARG A 45 0.12 5.79 16.62
N LYS A 46 1.20 6.20 17.30
CA LYS A 46 2.44 5.41 17.41
C LYS A 46 2.92 4.96 16.01
N GLU A 47 3.26 3.69 15.84
CA GLU A 47 3.68 3.09 14.58
C GLU A 47 2.54 2.83 13.58
N TYR A 48 1.30 3.22 13.88
CA TYR A 48 0.15 2.95 13.01
C TYR A 48 -0.35 4.20 12.31
N SER A 49 -0.49 4.12 10.98
CA SER A 49 -1.10 5.16 10.14
C SER A 49 -2.36 4.63 9.46
N ILE A 50 -3.36 5.51 9.28
CA ILE A 50 -4.55 5.23 8.47
C ILE A 50 -4.56 6.16 7.28
N TYR A 51 -4.68 5.59 6.09
CA TYR A 51 -4.80 6.32 4.84
C TYR A 51 -6.21 6.20 4.27
N LYS A 52 -6.77 7.31 3.81
CA LYS A 52 -8.00 7.34 3.02
C LYS A 52 -7.66 6.99 1.57
N VAL A 53 -8.34 5.97 1.04
CA VAL A 53 -8.26 5.57 -0.37
C VAL A 53 -9.62 5.69 -1.03
N LYS A 54 -9.67 5.57 -2.37
CA LYS A 54 -10.91 5.63 -3.16
C LYS A 54 -12.02 4.75 -2.57
N GLN A 55 -11.69 3.52 -2.18
CA GLN A 55 -12.62 2.57 -1.56
C GLN A 55 -12.15 2.14 -0.16
N GLY A 56 -12.64 2.83 0.86
CA GLY A 56 -12.35 2.51 2.26
C GLY A 56 -11.09 3.18 2.79
N TYR A 57 -10.32 2.42 3.57
CA TYR A 57 -9.17 2.87 4.34
C TYR A 57 -8.09 1.80 4.36
N ILE A 58 -6.84 2.22 4.50
CA ILE A 58 -5.70 1.32 4.72
C ILE A 58 -5.16 1.58 6.12
N VAL A 59 -5.01 0.53 6.93
CA VAL A 59 -4.25 0.57 8.18
C VAL A 59 -2.88 -0.02 7.92
N HIS A 60 -1.83 0.69 8.29
CA HIS A 60 -0.44 0.29 8.05
C HIS A 60 0.36 0.45 9.33
N ASN A 61 1.18 -0.56 9.65
CA ASN A 61 2.27 -0.40 10.61
C ASN A 61 3.51 0.13 9.89
N THR A 62 3.88 1.37 10.15
CA THR A 62 5.00 2.08 9.51
C THR A 62 6.36 1.49 9.85
N ASN A 63 6.46 0.64 10.88
CA ASN A 63 7.68 -0.12 11.18
C ASN A 63 7.82 -1.37 10.30
N LYS A 64 6.89 -1.60 9.36
CA LYS A 64 6.93 -2.70 8.39
C LYS A 64 6.86 -2.14 6.98
N GLU A 65 7.45 -2.86 6.03
CA GLU A 65 7.25 -2.59 4.61
C GLU A 65 5.77 -2.55 4.28
N PHE A 66 5.35 -1.55 3.50
CA PHE A 66 3.95 -1.35 3.16
C PHE A 66 3.33 -2.63 2.58
N ARG A 67 4.00 -3.30 1.63
CA ARG A 67 3.53 -4.52 0.94
C ARG A 67 3.02 -5.62 1.89
N ILE A 68 3.66 -5.80 3.05
CA ILE A 68 3.34 -6.85 4.01
C ILE A 68 2.70 -6.33 5.30
N GLY A 69 2.81 -5.03 5.57
CA GLY A 69 2.46 -4.40 6.84
C GLY A 69 1.11 -3.68 6.86
N HIS A 70 0.25 -3.87 5.86
CA HIS A 70 -1.01 -3.15 5.73
C HIS A 70 -2.24 -4.06 5.55
N THR A 71 -3.40 -3.54 5.97
CA THR A 71 -4.70 -4.16 5.76
C THR A 71 -5.73 -3.13 5.26
N HIS A 72 -6.69 -3.60 4.45
CA HIS A 72 -7.78 -2.78 3.92
C HIS A 72 -9.02 -2.91 4.82
N VAL A 73 -9.65 -1.79 5.10
CA VAL A 73 -10.81 -1.71 5.99
C VAL A 73 -11.87 -0.81 5.38
N ARG A 74 -13.14 -1.23 5.40
CA ARG A 74 -14.25 -0.48 4.78
C ARG A 74 -14.61 0.81 5.53
N SER A 75 -14.55 0.79 6.86
CA SER A 75 -14.99 1.89 7.72
C SER A 75 -13.85 2.47 8.55
N PHE A 76 -13.81 3.80 8.70
CA PHE A 76 -12.83 4.50 9.51
C PHE A 76 -12.91 4.10 10.99
N LYS A 77 -14.13 3.90 11.51
CA LYS A 77 -14.34 3.46 12.91
C LYS A 77 -13.68 2.11 13.16
N LYS A 78 -13.80 1.17 12.21
CA LYS A 78 -13.16 -0.14 12.31
C LYS A 78 -11.65 -0.03 12.13
N ALA A 79 -11.16 0.83 11.24
CA ALA A 79 -9.73 1.10 11.08
C ALA A 79 -9.10 1.61 12.39
N LYS A 80 -9.75 2.58 13.06
CA LYS A 80 -9.33 3.10 14.37
C LYS A 80 -9.36 2.01 15.45
N SER A 81 -10.40 1.17 15.46
CA SER A 81 -10.51 0.02 16.37
C SER A 81 -9.35 -0.96 16.21
N ILE A 82 -8.95 -1.27 14.97
CA ILE A 82 -7.82 -2.17 14.68
C ILE A 82 -6.52 -1.58 15.25
N VAL A 83 -6.28 -0.28 15.04
CA VAL A 83 -5.12 0.42 15.63
C VAL A 83 -5.17 0.36 17.16
N ASP A 84 -6.32 0.63 17.77
CA ASP A 84 -6.46 0.62 19.23
C ASP A 84 -6.21 -0.78 19.82
N LEU A 85 -6.68 -1.84 19.17
CA LEU A 85 -6.43 -3.22 19.58
C LEU A 85 -4.94 -3.56 19.52
N CYS A 86 -4.24 -3.19 18.44
CA CYS A 86 -2.80 -3.38 18.33
C CYS A 86 -2.01 -2.58 19.37
N VAL A 87 -2.30 -1.29 19.53
CA VAL A 87 -1.61 -0.40 20.49
C VAL A 87 -1.80 -0.88 21.93
N ARG A 88 -3.00 -1.35 22.27
CA ARG A 88 -3.33 -1.85 23.61
C ARG A 88 -3.06 -3.34 23.80
N LYS A 89 -2.68 -4.06 22.73
CA LYS A 89 -2.50 -5.52 22.70
C LYS A 89 -3.73 -6.27 23.24
N LYS A 90 -4.92 -5.76 22.95
CA LYS A 90 -6.21 -6.33 23.37
C LYS A 90 -6.78 -7.23 22.27
N LEU A 91 -7.46 -8.30 22.67
CA LEU A 91 -8.15 -9.18 21.73
C LEU A 91 -9.48 -8.53 21.29
N PRO A 92 -9.93 -8.78 20.05
CA PRO A 92 -11.25 -8.35 19.62
C PRO A 92 -12.34 -9.10 20.39
N ASN A 93 -13.39 -8.40 20.82
CA ASN A 93 -14.50 -9.02 21.56
C ASN A 93 -15.24 -10.09 20.75
N THR A 94 -15.37 -9.86 19.44
CA THR A 94 -15.98 -10.80 18.50
C THR A 94 -14.95 -11.14 17.43
N PRO A 95 -14.11 -12.16 17.67
CA PRO A 95 -13.02 -12.52 16.78
C PRO A 95 -13.56 -13.03 15.43
N ARG A 96 -13.57 -12.17 14.42
CA ARG A 96 -13.81 -12.58 13.03
C ARG A 96 -12.47 -12.93 12.40
N LYS A 97 -12.41 -14.04 11.65
CA LYS A 97 -11.20 -14.53 10.98
C LYS A 97 -10.40 -13.41 10.27
N TRP A 98 -11.07 -12.62 9.43
CA TRP A 98 -10.43 -11.52 8.70
C TRP A 98 -9.85 -10.41 9.60
N GLU A 99 -10.48 -10.17 10.76
CA GLU A 99 -10.04 -9.15 11.73
C GLU A 99 -8.81 -9.65 12.48
N ILE A 100 -8.78 -10.93 12.83
CA ILE A 100 -7.60 -11.59 13.41
C ILE A 100 -6.42 -11.54 12.43
N GLU A 101 -6.63 -11.98 11.18
CA GLU A 101 -5.60 -11.96 10.13
C GLU A 101 -5.03 -10.54 9.91
N SER A 102 -5.92 -9.54 9.92
CA SER A 102 -5.54 -8.13 9.83
C SER A 102 -4.65 -7.69 10.99
N LEU A 103 -5.04 -7.99 12.22
CA LEU A 103 -4.27 -7.66 13.42
C LEU A 103 -2.90 -8.37 13.44
N MET A 104 -2.87 -9.65 13.06
CA MET A 104 -1.63 -10.42 12.93
C MET A 104 -0.69 -9.82 11.88
N ARG A 105 -1.23 -9.37 10.74
CA ARG A 105 -0.45 -8.77 9.66
C ARG A 105 0.26 -7.49 10.11
N ILE A 106 -0.44 -6.62 10.83
CA ILE A 106 0.09 -5.30 11.20
C ILE A 106 0.82 -5.28 12.55
N THR A 107 0.64 -6.27 13.44
CA THR A 107 1.41 -6.31 14.70
C THR A 107 2.88 -6.70 14.48
N ASN A 108 3.76 -6.13 15.30
CA ASN A 108 5.15 -6.59 15.49
C ASN A 108 5.36 -7.30 16.84
N ASN A 109 4.36 -7.33 17.71
CA ASN A 109 4.45 -7.99 19.01
C ASN A 109 4.14 -9.49 18.87
N GLN A 110 5.15 -10.34 19.04
CA GLN A 110 5.02 -11.79 18.86
C GLN A 110 4.04 -12.43 19.87
N THR A 111 4.09 -12.04 21.14
CA THR A 111 3.17 -12.54 22.17
C THR A 111 1.72 -12.25 21.80
N TYR A 112 1.42 -11.03 21.34
CA TYR A 112 0.09 -10.65 20.89
C TYR A 112 -0.32 -11.40 19.62
N ARG A 113 0.61 -11.58 18.67
CA ARG A 113 0.39 -12.38 17.46
C ARG A 113 0.04 -13.83 17.80
N ASN A 114 0.72 -14.45 18.76
CA ASN A 114 0.42 -15.82 19.20
C ASN A 114 -0.97 -15.91 19.85
N LYS A 115 -1.34 -14.93 20.69
CA LYS A 115 -2.69 -14.87 21.26
C LYS A 115 -3.78 -14.76 20.19
N LEU A 116 -3.54 -14.00 19.13
CA LEU A 116 -4.44 -13.87 17.99
C LEU A 116 -4.56 -15.18 17.20
N MET A 117 -3.43 -15.87 16.97
CA MET A 117 -3.39 -17.15 16.27
C MET A 117 -4.24 -18.22 16.98
N ASN A 118 -4.26 -18.21 18.32
CA ASN A 118 -5.06 -19.16 19.11
C ASN A 118 -6.58 -18.92 19.04
N LEU A 119 -7.03 -17.84 18.38
CA LEU A 119 -8.45 -17.54 18.18
C LEU A 119 -8.96 -18.00 16.80
N LEU A 120 -8.08 -18.52 15.94
CA LEU A 120 -8.42 -19.09 14.63
C LEU A 120 -8.72 -20.58 14.75
#